data_AF-A0A4S4KJT6-F1
#
_entry.id   AF-A0A4S4KJT6-F1
#
_cell.length_a   1.000
_cell.length_b   1.000
_cell.length_c   1.000
_cell.angle_alpha   90.00
_cell.angle_beta   90.00
_cell.angle_gamma   90.00
#
_symmetry.space_group_name_H-M   'P 1'
#
loop_
_entity.id
_entity.type
_entity.pdbx_description
1 polymer ?
#
loop_
_entity_poly.entity_id
_entity_poly.type
_entity_poly.pdbx_seq_one_letter_code
_entity_poly.pdbx_strand_id
1 'polypeptide(L)'
;MDRRFMVIAEVPGLRHFKKEISHVSQWTNSERKEMQKVFVALLSGAQQTTQTLAALRTAYDTFHRHKDVFISLHVREHFNIPKVHAMFHYFEAIEKKGALDGYNTELAKRLHIDFAKEGYRAGNHRDYIANMTKWLQRQEAANLREDYLDCCTRRKLRLQRV
;
A
#
# COMPACT_ATOMS: atom_id res chain seq x y z
N MET A 1 -10.98 -12.94 9.88
CA MET A 1 -9.82 -12.04 9.66
C MET A 1 -8.53 -12.84 9.75
N ASP A 2 -8.34 -13.62 10.81
CA ASP A 2 -7.10 -14.35 11.12
C ASP A 2 -6.68 -15.36 10.05
N ARG A 3 -7.64 -16.14 9.54
CA ARG A 3 -7.39 -17.08 8.43
C ARG A 3 -6.90 -16.38 7.15
N ARG A 4 -7.19 -15.09 6.94
CA ARG A 4 -6.69 -14.32 5.78
C ARG A 4 -5.27 -13.82 6.02
N PHE A 5 -4.90 -13.49 7.26
CA PHE A 5 -3.51 -13.13 7.62
C PHE A 5 -2.54 -14.30 7.43
N MET A 6 -2.99 -15.53 7.69
CA MET A 6 -2.20 -16.75 7.47
C MET A 6 -1.99 -17.11 5.99
N VAL A 7 -2.90 -16.68 5.11
CA VAL A 7 -2.93 -17.11 3.70
C VAL A 7 -2.28 -16.08 2.76
N ILE A 8 -1.79 -14.97 3.30
CA ILE A 8 -1.04 -13.97 2.52
C ILE A 8 0.28 -14.58 2.04
N ALA A 9 0.50 -14.50 0.72
CA ALA A 9 1.75 -14.88 0.09
C ALA A 9 2.93 -14.16 0.77
N GLU A 10 4.01 -14.88 1.06
CA GLU A 10 5.22 -14.28 1.62
C GLU A 10 5.82 -13.29 0.60
N VAL A 11 5.77 -12.00 0.93
CA VAL A 11 6.39 -10.93 0.14
C VAL A 11 7.67 -10.48 0.85
N PRO A 12 8.82 -10.37 0.16
CA PRO A 12 10.06 -9.89 0.75
C PRO A 12 9.87 -8.51 1.40
N GLY A 13 10.17 -8.41 2.70
CA GLY A 13 10.03 -7.17 3.47
C GLY A 13 8.69 -6.97 4.19
N LEU A 14 7.73 -7.88 4.02
CA LEU A 14 6.47 -7.89 4.78
C LEU A 14 6.48 -9.03 5.81
N ARG A 15 6.19 -8.74 7.08
CA ARG A 15 6.22 -9.74 8.14
C ARG A 15 5.04 -10.72 8.01
N HIS A 16 5.33 -12.00 7.86
CA HIS A 16 4.32 -13.05 7.77
C HIS A 16 3.93 -13.56 9.17
N PHE A 17 2.63 -13.59 9.47
CA PHE A 17 2.10 -14.00 10.77
C PHE A 17 1.69 -15.48 10.73
N LYS A 18 2.60 -16.37 11.16
CA LYS A 18 2.38 -17.83 11.18
C LYS A 18 1.35 -18.30 12.24
N LYS A 19 1.03 -17.44 13.21
CA LYS A 19 0.02 -17.69 14.25
C LYS A 19 -1.10 -16.65 14.14
N GLU A 20 -2.30 -17.01 14.59
CA GLU A 20 -3.45 -16.11 14.60
C GLU A 20 -3.16 -14.82 15.37
N ILE A 21 -3.66 -13.72 14.83
CA ILE A 21 -3.52 -12.37 15.39
C ILE A 21 -4.29 -12.20 16.70
N SER A 22 -5.29 -13.06 16.94
CA SER A 22 -6.12 -13.14 18.15
C SER A 22 -5.33 -13.39 19.44
N HIS A 23 -4.16 -14.01 19.36
CA HIS A 23 -3.34 -14.36 20.53
C HIS A 23 -2.30 -13.30 20.92
N VAL A 24 -2.20 -12.19 20.19
CA VAL A 24 -1.20 -11.15 20.46
C VAL A 24 -1.72 -10.20 21.53
N SER A 25 -1.25 -10.38 22.77
CA SER A 25 -1.64 -9.58 23.93
C SER A 25 -0.97 -8.19 24.00
N GLN A 26 0.18 -8.01 23.33
CA GLN A 26 0.90 -6.73 23.24
C GLN A 26 1.56 -6.56 21.87
N TRP A 27 1.55 -5.32 21.37
CA TRP A 27 2.07 -4.94 20.06
C TRP A 27 3.20 -3.92 20.20
N THR A 28 4.34 -4.16 19.55
CA THR A 28 5.37 -3.12 19.37
C THR A 28 4.98 -2.13 18.25
N ASN A 29 5.52 -0.92 18.26
CA ASN A 29 5.21 0.11 17.25
C ASN A 29 5.60 -0.31 15.81
N SER A 30 6.64 -1.13 15.66
CA SER A 30 7.03 -1.72 14.38
C SER A 30 6.03 -2.79 13.94
N GLU A 31 5.60 -3.67 14.84
CA GLU A 31 4.57 -4.69 14.57
C GLU A 31 3.23 -4.09 14.18
N ARG A 32 2.84 -3.01 14.85
CA ARG A 32 1.61 -2.28 14.54
C ARG A 32 1.65 -1.65 13.14
N LYS A 33 2.81 -1.13 12.70
CA LYS A 33 2.99 -0.61 11.33
C LYS A 33 2.93 -1.71 10.28
N GLU A 34 3.57 -2.85 10.53
CA GLU A 34 3.52 -3.99 9.60
C GLU A 34 2.11 -4.60 9.53
N MET A 35 1.41 -4.71 10.66
CA MET A 35 0.00 -5.12 10.70
C MET A 35 -0.88 -4.16 9.91
N GLN A 36 -0.65 -2.84 10.03
CA GLN A 36 -1.39 -1.83 9.28
C GLN A 36 -1.16 -1.96 7.76
N LYS A 37 0.06 -2.28 7.31
CA LYS A 37 0.35 -2.56 5.89
C LYS A 37 -0.39 -3.79 5.39
N VAL A 38 -0.37 -4.87 6.17
CA VAL A 38 -1.08 -6.12 5.85
C VAL A 38 -2.60 -5.91 5.82
N PHE A 39 -3.14 -5.17 6.79
CA PHE A 39 -4.57 -4.88 6.90
C PHE A 39 -5.05 -4.01 5.74
N VAL A 40 -4.28 -2.98 5.37
CA VAL A 40 -4.58 -2.13 4.21
C VAL A 40 -4.49 -2.92 2.91
N ALA A 41 -3.51 -3.82 2.75
CA ALA A 41 -3.41 -4.69 1.58
C ALA A 41 -4.58 -5.69 1.49
N LEU A 42 -5.04 -6.24 2.62
CA LEU A 42 -6.23 -7.09 2.69
C LEU A 42 -7.50 -6.32 2.34
N LEU A 43 -7.59 -5.04 2.72
CA LEU A 43 -8.70 -4.17 2.36
C LEU A 43 -8.61 -3.69 0.90
N SER A 44 -7.41 -3.52 0.34
CA SER A 44 -7.22 -3.11 -1.05
C SER A 44 -7.42 -4.28 -2.03
N GLY A 45 -7.10 -5.51 -1.63
CA GLY A 45 -7.35 -6.73 -2.40
C GLY A 45 -8.76 -7.29 -2.23
N ALA A 46 -9.49 -6.87 -1.19
CA ALA A 46 -10.92 -7.15 -1.07
C ALA A 46 -11.68 -6.08 -1.86
N GLN A 47 -12.35 -6.48 -2.95
CA GLN A 47 -13.42 -5.67 -3.54
C GLN A 47 -14.38 -5.28 -2.41
N GLN A 48 -14.36 -4.01 -2.02
CA GLN A 48 -15.25 -3.48 -1.00
C GLN A 48 -16.67 -3.64 -1.54
N THR A 49 -17.35 -4.69 -1.08
CA THR A 49 -18.72 -4.97 -1.51
C THR A 49 -19.63 -3.99 -0.78
N THR A 50 -20.79 -3.67 -1.35
CA THR A 50 -21.79 -2.79 -0.72
C THR A 50 -22.08 -3.16 0.74
N GLN A 51 -22.02 -4.45 1.08
CA GLN A 51 -22.17 -4.96 2.44
C GLN A 51 -21.04 -4.55 3.41
N THR A 52 -19.77 -4.53 2.97
CA THR A 52 -18.65 -4.13 3.85
C THR A 52 -18.67 -2.63 4.12
N LEU A 53 -19.06 -1.83 3.12
CA LEU A 53 -19.26 -0.39 3.29
C LEU A 53 -20.41 -0.08 4.25
N ALA A 54 -21.54 -0.79 4.12
CA ALA A 54 -22.67 -0.63 5.02
C ALA A 54 -22.30 -0.97 6.48
N ALA A 55 -21.56 -2.07 6.69
CA ALA A 55 -21.07 -2.44 8.02
C ALA A 55 -20.11 -1.39 8.60
N LEU A 56 -19.20 -0.85 7.78
CA LEU A 56 -18.25 0.18 8.18
C LEU A 56 -18.97 1.48 8.56
N ARG A 57 -20.01 1.85 7.82
CA ARG A 57 -20.84 3.03 8.09
C ARG A 57 -21.63 2.88 9.41
N THR A 58 -22.26 1.73 9.62
CA THR A 58 -22.95 1.42 10.89
C THR A 58 -22.00 1.50 12.08
N ALA A 59 -20.78 0.97 11.96
CA ALA A 59 -19.78 1.06 13.02
C ALA A 59 -19.35 2.51 13.29
N TYR A 60 -19.17 3.31 12.23
CA TYR A 60 -18.84 4.73 12.34
C TYR A 60 -19.95 5.54 13.03
N ASP A 61 -21.21 5.29 12.67
CA ASP A 61 -22.38 5.96 13.25
C ASP A 61 -22.56 5.56 14.73
N THR A 62 -22.35 4.28 15.04
CA THR A 62 -22.38 3.77 16.42
C THR A 62 -21.30 4.42 17.27
N PHE A 63 -20.08 4.53 16.75
CA PHE A 63 -18.99 5.26 17.42
C PHE A 63 -19.37 6.73 17.66
N HIS A 64 -19.93 7.41 16.66
CA HIS A 64 -20.34 8.82 16.78
C HIS A 64 -21.47 9.05 17.78
N ARG A 65 -22.36 8.08 17.94
CA ARG A 65 -23.46 8.12 18.93
C ARG A 65 -22.96 7.95 20.37
N HIS A 66 -21.91 7.15 20.56
CA HIS A 66 -21.44 6.80 21.90
C HIS A 66 -20.15 7.52 22.33
N LYS A 67 -19.52 8.31 21.44
CA LYS A 67 -18.22 8.96 21.72
C LYS A 67 -18.26 9.93 22.91
N ASP A 68 -19.42 10.50 23.21
CA ASP A 68 -19.58 11.46 24.31
C ASP A 68 -19.33 10.80 25.67
N VAL A 69 -19.49 9.48 25.79
CA VAL A 69 -19.14 8.71 26.99
C VAL A 69 -17.65 8.82 27.30
N PHE A 70 -16.78 8.91 26.28
CA PHE A 70 -15.34 9.09 26.52
C PHE A 70 -15.01 10.50 27.01
N ILE A 71 -15.85 11.49 26.68
CA ILE A 71 -15.71 12.86 27.18
C ILE A 71 -16.18 12.90 28.64
N SER A 72 -17.32 12.30 28.96
CA SER A 72 -17.84 12.26 30.34
C SER A 72 -16.92 11.51 31.30
N LEU A 73 -16.28 10.44 30.84
CA LEU A 73 -15.26 9.69 31.58
C LEU A 73 -13.89 10.38 31.65
N HIS A 74 -13.76 11.61 31.13
CA HIS A 74 -12.52 12.39 31.10
C HIS A 74 -11.33 11.65 30.45
N VAL A 75 -11.61 10.71 29.53
CA VAL A 75 -10.56 10.01 28.76
C VAL A 75 -9.96 10.95 27.70
N ARG A 76 -10.77 11.87 27.17
CA ARG A 76 -10.33 12.88 26.20
C ARG A 76 -11.29 14.08 26.20
N GLU A 77 -10.74 15.28 26.02
CA GLU A 77 -11.52 16.53 26.02
C GLU A 77 -12.43 16.69 24.79
N HIS A 78 -11.96 16.28 23.60
CA HIS A 78 -12.73 16.43 22.36
C HIS A 78 -12.39 15.39 21.28
N PHE A 79 -13.29 15.23 20.31
CA PHE A 79 -13.11 14.35 19.14
C PHE A 79 -12.90 15.10 17.82
N ASN A 80 -12.46 16.36 17.85
CA ASN A 80 -12.05 17.16 16.69
C ASN A 80 -10.74 16.67 16.06
N ILE A 81 -10.71 15.41 15.65
CA ILE A 81 -9.53 14.74 15.10
C ILE A 81 -9.70 14.73 13.58
N PRO A 82 -8.85 15.44 12.82
CA PRO A 82 -8.97 15.51 11.37
C PRO A 82 -9.05 14.14 10.70
N LYS A 83 -8.36 13.14 11.25
CA LYS A 83 -8.39 11.75 10.76
C LYS A 83 -9.74 11.06 10.93
N VAL A 84 -10.44 11.30 12.04
CA VAL A 84 -11.78 10.73 12.28
C VAL A 84 -12.79 11.41 11.36
N HIS A 85 -12.70 12.73 11.20
CA HIS A 85 -13.52 13.47 10.24
C HIS A 85 -13.25 13.03 8.79
N ALA A 86 -11.99 12.79 8.43
CA ALA A 86 -11.61 12.30 7.10
C ALA A 86 -12.22 10.93 6.76
N MET A 87 -12.52 10.10 7.76
CA MET A 87 -13.19 8.81 7.52
C MET A 87 -14.59 8.96 6.92
N PHE A 88 -15.30 10.04 7.25
CA PHE A 88 -16.58 10.35 6.60
C PHE A 88 -16.42 10.49 5.09
N HIS A 89 -15.39 11.22 4.66
CA HIS A 89 -15.09 11.45 3.24
C HIS A 89 -14.62 10.19 2.51
N TYR A 90 -14.05 9.20 3.22
CA TYR A 90 -13.67 7.93 2.60
C TYR A 90 -14.89 7.11 2.15
N PHE A 91 -16.02 7.16 2.87
CA PHE A 91 -17.24 6.47 2.43
C PHE A 91 -17.72 7.01 1.08
N GLU A 92 -17.85 8.34 0.98
CA GLU A 92 -18.25 8.97 -0.28
C GLU A 92 -17.24 8.72 -1.40
N ALA A 93 -15.95 8.73 -1.08
CA ALA A 93 -14.90 8.47 -2.06
C ALA A 93 -14.98 7.05 -2.62
N ILE A 94 -15.25 6.06 -1.78
CA ILE A 94 -15.36 4.65 -2.20
C ILE A 94 -16.65 4.45 -3.02
N GLU A 95 -17.78 5.04 -2.60
CA GLU A 95 -19.03 4.96 -3.37
C GLU A 95 -18.93 5.62 -4.75
N LYS A 96 -18.30 6.80 -4.83
CA LYS A 96 -18.20 7.57 -6.09
C LYS A 96 -17.10 7.07 -7.02
N LYS A 97 -15.98 6.59 -6.49
CA LYS A 97 -14.78 6.27 -7.30
C LYS A 97 -14.42 4.78 -7.33
N GLY A 98 -15.14 3.93 -6.60
CA GLY A 98 -14.94 2.49 -6.62
C GLY A 98 -13.66 2.06 -5.89
N ALA A 99 -12.81 1.28 -6.56
CA ALA A 99 -11.63 0.68 -5.93
C ALA A 99 -10.64 1.74 -5.43
N LEU A 100 -10.04 1.46 -4.26
CA LEU A 100 -9.05 2.32 -3.60
C LEU A 100 -7.64 2.20 -4.21
N ASP A 101 -7.49 1.47 -5.32
CA ASP A 101 -6.20 1.17 -5.95
C ASP A 101 -5.44 2.44 -6.37
N GLY A 102 -6.14 3.47 -6.84
CA GLY A 102 -5.59 4.78 -7.19
C GLY A 102 -5.34 5.75 -6.04
N TYR A 103 -5.70 5.40 -4.79
CA TYR A 103 -5.62 6.30 -3.64
C TYR A 103 -4.37 6.11 -2.78
N ASN A 104 -3.63 5.02 -2.99
CA ASN A 104 -2.36 4.85 -2.30
C ASN A 104 -1.29 5.72 -2.98
N THR A 105 -0.53 6.47 -2.17
CA THR A 105 0.65 7.19 -2.66
C THR A 105 1.88 6.29 -2.70
N GLU A 106 1.76 5.04 -2.25
CA GLU A 106 2.88 4.10 -2.16
C GLU A 106 3.41 3.75 -3.55
N LEU A 107 2.55 3.58 -4.56
CA LEU A 107 2.99 3.36 -5.93
C LEU A 107 3.79 4.56 -6.46
N ALA A 108 3.23 5.77 -6.34
CA ALA A 108 3.89 6.99 -6.78
C ALA A 108 5.21 7.23 -6.02
N LYS A 109 5.25 6.99 -4.70
CA LYS A 109 6.47 7.07 -3.88
C LYS A 109 7.51 6.04 -4.29
N ARG A 110 7.09 4.82 -4.62
CA ARG A 110 7.99 3.76 -5.08
C ARG A 110 8.62 4.14 -6.40
N LEU A 111 7.81 4.54 -7.38
CA LEU A 111 8.28 5.04 -8.67
C LEU A 111 9.18 6.27 -8.51
N HIS A 112 8.90 7.14 -7.54
CA HIS A 112 9.75 8.30 -7.24
C HIS A 112 11.11 7.92 -6.63
N ILE A 113 11.26 6.74 -6.00
CA ILE A 113 12.59 6.26 -5.61
C ILE A 113 13.39 5.91 -6.86
N ASP A 114 12.83 5.04 -7.69
CA ASP A 114 13.53 4.44 -8.84
C ASP A 114 13.78 5.49 -9.94
N PHE A 115 12.79 6.32 -10.27
CA PHE A 115 12.89 7.27 -11.38
C PHE A 115 13.43 8.64 -11.01
N ALA A 116 13.20 9.10 -9.77
CA ALA A 116 13.62 10.43 -9.37
C ALA A 116 14.86 10.41 -8.47
N LYS A 117 14.88 9.61 -7.39
CA LYS A 117 16.01 9.62 -6.45
C LYS A 117 17.26 8.98 -7.01
N GLU A 118 17.15 7.84 -7.71
CA GLU A 118 18.33 7.18 -8.29
C GLU A 118 18.95 8.01 -9.42
N GLY A 119 18.11 8.53 -10.34
CA GLY A 119 18.57 9.46 -11.37
C GLY A 119 19.23 10.71 -10.80
N TYR A 120 18.67 11.28 -9.73
CA TYR A 120 19.27 12.45 -9.07
C TYR A 120 20.61 12.13 -8.41
N ARG A 121 20.75 10.95 -7.77
CA ARG A 121 21.99 10.49 -7.12
C ARG A 121 23.09 10.13 -8.11
N ALA A 122 22.74 9.61 -9.29
CA ALA A 122 23.69 9.26 -10.33
C ALA A 122 24.28 10.50 -11.05
N GLY A 123 23.62 11.65 -10.91
CA GLY A 123 24.03 12.90 -11.55
C GLY A 123 24.96 13.77 -10.70
N ASN A 124 25.39 14.89 -11.28
CA ASN A 124 26.22 15.91 -10.64
C ASN A 124 25.38 17.03 -9.96
N HIS A 125 24.08 16.79 -9.77
CA HIS A 125 23.10 17.72 -9.20
C HIS A 125 22.96 19.10 -9.90
N ARG A 126 23.54 19.28 -11.09
CA ARG A 126 23.35 20.46 -11.96
C ARG A 126 22.43 20.09 -13.12
N ASP A 127 21.59 21.03 -13.54
CA ASP A 127 20.57 20.83 -14.59
C ASP A 127 19.84 19.49 -14.44
N TYR A 128 19.41 19.22 -13.21
CA TYR A 128 19.00 17.88 -12.76
C TYR A 128 17.88 17.28 -13.61
N ILE A 129 16.97 18.10 -14.14
CA ILE A 129 15.89 17.62 -15.02
C ILE A 129 16.48 16.97 -16.28
N ALA A 130 17.38 17.66 -17.00
CA ALA A 130 17.98 17.14 -18.23
C ALA A 130 18.83 15.90 -17.95
N ASN A 131 19.58 15.91 -16.84
CA ASN A 131 20.40 14.77 -16.44
C ASN A 131 19.57 13.54 -16.07
N MET A 132 18.53 13.73 -15.24
CA MET A 132 17.62 12.66 -14.83
C MET A 132 16.86 12.07 -16.02
N THR A 133 16.36 12.90 -16.94
CA THR A 133 15.70 12.43 -18.17
C THR A 133 16.66 11.59 -19.03
N LYS A 134 17.90 12.05 -19.21
CA LYS A 134 18.92 11.31 -19.98
C LYS A 134 19.34 10.02 -19.29
N TRP A 135 19.40 10.01 -17.96
CA TRP A 135 19.67 8.81 -17.17
C TRP A 135 18.55 7.78 -17.34
N LEU A 136 17.29 8.23 -17.25
CA LEU A 136 16.11 7.37 -17.44
C LEU A 136 16.10 6.72 -18.83
N GLN A 137 16.31 7.52 -19.89
CA GLN A 137 16.41 7.02 -21.27
C GLN A 137 17.49 5.96 -21.44
N ARG A 138 18.63 6.09 -20.74
CA ARG A 138 19.72 5.10 -20.77
C ARG A 138 19.34 3.81 -20.04
N GLN A 139 18.65 3.91 -18.90
CA GLN A 139 18.16 2.74 -18.17
C GLN A 139 17.14 1.96 -19.02
N GLU A 140 16.18 2.65 -19.65
CA GLU A 140 15.22 2.03 -20.56
C GLU A 140 15.91 1.31 -21.73
N ALA A 141 16.89 1.96 -22.36
CA ALA A 141 17.65 1.35 -23.46
C ALA A 141 18.45 0.11 -23.02
N ALA A 142 19.04 0.14 -21.82
CA ALA A 142 19.76 -1.00 -21.25
C ALA A 142 18.81 -2.17 -20.95
N ASN A 143 17.67 -1.90 -20.30
CA ASN A 143 16.67 -2.92 -19.98
C ASN A 143 16.11 -3.57 -21.25
N LEU A 144 15.75 -2.77 -22.27
CA LEU A 144 15.29 -3.28 -23.57
C LEU A 144 16.34 -4.16 -24.25
N ARG A 145 17.63 -3.80 -24.12
CA ARG A 145 18.72 -4.61 -24.66
C ARG A 145 18.87 -5.93 -23.91
N GLU A 146 18.76 -5.92 -22.59
CA GLU A 146 18.80 -7.13 -21.76
C GLU A 146 17.65 -8.07 -22.11
N ASP A 147 16.41 -7.57 -22.17
CA ASP A 147 15.23 -8.32 -22.57
C ASP A 147 15.37 -8.96 -23.96
N TYR A 148 15.96 -8.23 -24.91
CA TYR A 148 16.24 -8.75 -26.24
C TYR A 148 17.23 -9.92 -26.22
N LEU A 149 18.34 -9.79 -25.47
CA LEU A 149 19.33 -10.86 -25.33
C LEU A 149 18.73 -12.09 -24.66
N ASP A 150 17.88 -11.88 -23.67
CA ASP A 150 17.14 -12.92 -22.95
C ASP A 150 16.19 -13.69 -23.86
N CYS A 151 15.44 -12.96 -24.70
CA CYS A 151 14.56 -13.54 -25.72
C CYS A 151 15.33 -14.37 -26.74
N CYS A 152 16.46 -13.85 -27.23
CA CYS A 152 17.33 -14.56 -28.16
C CYS A 152 17.88 -15.86 -27.55
N THR A 153 18.32 -15.81 -26.29
CA THR A 153 18.82 -16.98 -25.54
C THR A 153 17.73 -18.04 -25.37
N ARG A 154 16.53 -17.63 -24.94
CA ARG A 154 15.36 -18.53 -24.81
C ARG A 154 14.96 -19.16 -26.13
N ARG A 155 14.99 -18.42 -27.25
CA ARG A 155 14.72 -18.96 -28.59
C ARG A 155 15.74 -20.01 -29.02
N LYS A 156 17.04 -19.77 -28.80
CA LYS A 156 18.10 -20.75 -29.11
C LYS A 156 17.92 -22.06 -28.33
N LEU A 157 17.63 -21.96 -27.03
CA LEU A 157 17.37 -23.13 -26.18
C LEU A 157 16.12 -23.92 -26.60
N ARG A 158 15.12 -23.24 -27.18
CA ARG A 158 13.89 -23.89 -27.67
C ARG A 158 14.11 -24.64 -29.00
N LEU A 159 15.02 -24.14 -29.85
CA LEU A 159 15.36 -24.75 -31.14
C LEU A 159 16.33 -25.94 -31.00
N GLN A 160 17.09 -26.03 -29.90
CA GLN A 160 18.00 -27.15 -29.60
C GLN A 160 17.33 -28.33 -28.86
N ARG A 161 16.05 -28.20 -28.50
CA ARG A 161 15.25 -29.26 -27.84
C ARG A 161 14.31 -30.01 -28.81
N VAL A 162 14.45 -29.78 -30.11
CA VAL A 162 13.81 -30.52 -31.21
C VAL A 162 14.91 -31.25 -31.95
#